data_AF-A0AA43C6T5-F1
#
_entry.id   AF-A0AA43C6T5-F1
#
_cell.length_a   1.000
_cell.length_b   1.000
_cell.length_c   1.000
_cell.angle_alpha   90.00
_cell.angle_beta   90.00
_cell.angle_gamma   90.00
#
_symmetry.space_group_name_H-M   'P 1'
#
loop_
_entity.id
_entity.type
_entity.pdbx_description
1 polymer ?
#
loop_
_entity_poly.entity_id
_entity_poly.type
_entity_poly.pdbx_seq_one_letter_code
_entity_poly.pdbx_strand_id
1 'polypeptide(L)'
;IGCWCGSWLAVSAEGEVAPCGILIDVLQCGNVRDKSFREIVDQSAVFQQVLDRNLLGGKCGRCRYQFTCGGCRAMALFEHGDLMGEDPTCFFDPVDRSTVSEHEAETNRMFGRYAFMARIAEQKIARDVENRKQETAAGDLSAERVAGHEAERG
;
A
#
# COMPACT_ATOMS: atom_id res chain seq x y z
N ILE A 1 10.00 7.36 2.14
CA ILE A 1 8.91 6.56 1.53
C ILE A 1 8.39 7.33 0.33
N GLY A 2 8.15 6.62 -0.77
CA GLY A 2 7.83 7.18 -2.08
C GLY A 2 6.41 7.68 -2.29
N CYS A 3 6.03 7.64 -3.56
CA CYS A 3 4.74 7.97 -4.08
C CYS A 3 3.67 6.93 -3.71
N TRP A 4 2.60 7.39 -3.06
CA TRP A 4 1.44 6.57 -2.73
C TRP A 4 0.46 6.37 -3.88
N CYS A 5 0.63 7.05 -5.01
CA CYS A 5 -0.31 6.98 -6.12
C CYS A 5 -0.38 5.55 -6.66
N GLY A 6 -1.58 4.95 -6.63
CA GLY A 6 -1.84 3.58 -7.09
C GLY A 6 -1.62 2.48 -6.04
N SER A 7 -0.90 2.75 -4.94
CA SER A 7 -0.88 1.85 -3.77
C SER A 7 -1.97 2.21 -2.76
N TRP A 8 -2.31 3.49 -2.70
CA TRP A 8 -3.41 4.04 -1.91
C TRP A 8 -4.36 4.76 -2.86
N LEU A 9 -5.63 4.75 -2.52
CA LEU A 9 -6.72 5.19 -3.39
C LEU A 9 -7.64 6.04 -2.53
N ALA A 10 -8.23 7.06 -3.14
CA ALA A 10 -9.19 7.93 -2.47
C ALA A 10 -10.55 7.81 -3.12
N VAL A 11 -11.59 7.90 -2.30
CA VAL A 11 -12.99 7.91 -2.74
C VAL A 11 -13.65 9.13 -2.12
N SER A 12 -14.24 9.99 -2.93
CA SER A 12 -14.96 11.18 -2.43
C SER A 12 -16.30 10.79 -1.82
N ALA A 13 -16.97 11.72 -1.14
CA ALA A 13 -18.32 11.48 -0.61
C ALA A 13 -19.33 11.18 -1.74
N GLU A 14 -19.11 11.79 -2.90
CA GLU A 14 -19.84 11.62 -4.16
C GLU A 14 -19.47 10.32 -4.88
N GLY A 15 -18.46 9.60 -4.39
CA GLY A 15 -18.05 8.27 -4.87
C GLY A 15 -17.01 8.27 -5.96
N GLU A 16 -16.45 9.44 -6.30
CA GLU A 16 -15.38 9.56 -7.29
C GLU A 16 -14.11 8.93 -6.77
N VAL A 17 -13.47 8.12 -7.60
CA VAL A 17 -12.23 7.41 -7.28
C VAL A 17 -11.05 8.13 -7.89
N ALA A 18 -9.99 8.33 -7.10
CA ALA A 18 -8.74 8.92 -7.54
C ALA A 18 -7.53 8.09 -7.07
N PRO A 19 -6.41 8.15 -7.82
CA PRO A 19 -5.20 7.42 -7.46
C PRO A 19 -4.46 7.99 -6.25
N CYS A 20 -4.86 9.18 -5.76
CA CYS A 20 -4.28 9.84 -4.60
C CYS A 20 -5.32 10.79 -4.00
N GLY A 21 -5.37 10.90 -2.67
CA GLY A 21 -6.27 11.83 -2.00
C GLY A 21 -6.01 13.30 -2.32
N ILE A 22 -4.76 13.65 -2.68
CA ILE A 22 -4.42 15.01 -3.10
C ILE A 22 -5.01 15.34 -4.49
N LEU A 23 -5.23 14.32 -5.32
CA LEU A 23 -5.70 14.47 -6.70
C LEU A 23 -7.20 14.21 -6.85
N ILE A 24 -7.93 14.11 -5.74
CA ILE A 24 -9.33 13.66 -5.73
C ILE A 24 -10.27 14.56 -6.55
N ASP A 25 -10.02 15.87 -6.54
CA ASP A 25 -10.83 16.86 -7.25
C ASP A 25 -10.32 17.13 -8.69
N VAL A 26 -9.21 16.49 -9.09
CA VAL A 26 -8.50 16.79 -10.34
C VAL A 26 -8.45 15.57 -11.27
N LEU A 27 -8.32 14.37 -10.71
CA LEU A 27 -8.27 13.12 -11.46
C LEU A 27 -9.39 12.18 -11.01
N GLN A 28 -10.49 12.21 -11.77
CA GLN A 28 -11.62 11.31 -11.59
C GLN A 28 -11.44 10.08 -12.49
N CYS A 29 -11.20 8.93 -11.89
CA CYS A 29 -10.98 7.66 -12.59
C CYS A 29 -12.27 6.86 -12.80
N GLY A 30 -13.40 7.30 -12.24
CA GLY A 30 -14.69 6.63 -12.25
C GLY A 30 -15.37 6.69 -10.89
N ASN A 31 -16.66 6.31 -10.85
CA ASN A 31 -17.47 6.38 -9.63
C ASN A 31 -17.86 4.97 -9.13
N VAL A 32 -17.68 4.73 -7.83
CA VAL A 32 -18.01 3.44 -7.19
C VAL A 32 -19.50 3.11 -7.16
N ARG A 33 -20.37 4.11 -7.40
CA ARG A 33 -21.81 3.91 -7.50
C ARG A 33 -22.22 3.29 -8.84
N ASP A 34 -21.38 3.45 -9.87
CA ASP A 34 -21.66 2.97 -11.23
C ASP A 34 -20.90 1.70 -11.59
N LYS A 35 -19.66 1.57 -11.11
CA LYS A 35 -18.75 0.44 -11.43
C LYS A 35 -18.14 -0.13 -10.17
N SER A 36 -17.77 -1.41 -10.21
CA SER A 36 -17.00 -2.00 -9.13
C SER A 36 -15.62 -1.35 -9.04
N PHE A 37 -15.07 -1.33 -7.83
CA PHE A 37 -13.75 -0.75 -7.58
C PHE A 37 -12.65 -1.43 -8.42
N ARG A 38 -12.77 -2.74 -8.63
CA ARG A 38 -11.86 -3.52 -9.47
C ARG A 38 -11.91 -3.05 -10.92
N GLU A 39 -13.11 -2.89 -11.48
CA GLU A 39 -13.25 -2.42 -12.86
C GLU A 39 -12.66 -1.03 -13.05
N ILE A 40 -12.85 -0.13 -12.08
CA ILE A 40 -12.28 1.23 -12.13
C ILE A 40 -10.75 1.18 -12.19
N VAL A 41 -10.12 0.39 -11.32
CA VAL A 41 -8.65 0.27 -11.26
C VAL A 41 -8.10 -0.43 -12.51
N ASP A 42 -8.75 -1.51 -12.96
CA ASP A 42 -8.28 -2.33 -14.09
C ASP A 42 -8.49 -1.62 -15.45
N GLN A 43 -9.51 -0.77 -15.58
CA GLN A 43 -9.89 -0.17 -16.88
C GLN A 43 -9.55 1.31 -17.02
N SER A 44 -9.33 2.06 -15.93
CA SER A 44 -9.01 3.48 -16.03
C SER A 44 -7.60 3.69 -16.59
N ALA A 45 -7.51 4.46 -17.68
CA ALA A 45 -6.24 4.82 -18.30
C ALA A 45 -5.29 5.51 -17.31
N VAL A 46 -5.81 6.35 -16.41
CA VAL A 46 -5.01 7.03 -15.39
C VAL A 46 -4.42 6.03 -14.40
N PHE A 47 -5.19 5.03 -13.97
CA PHE A 47 -4.67 3.98 -13.10
C PHE A 47 -3.58 3.17 -13.78
N GLN A 48 -3.83 2.71 -15.01
CA GLN A 48 -2.84 1.94 -15.77
C GLN A 48 -1.55 2.74 -15.98
N GLN A 49 -1.67 4.05 -16.24
CA GLN A 49 -0.52 4.94 -16.40
C GLN A 49 0.28 5.11 -15.10
N VAL A 50 -0.39 5.39 -13.99
CA VAL A 50 0.26 5.64 -12.68
C VAL A 50 0.90 4.37 -12.10
N LEU A 51 0.27 3.21 -12.33
CA LEU A 51 0.78 1.91 -11.88
C LEU A 51 2.00 1.47 -12.69
N ASP A 52 2.08 1.81 -13.98
CA ASP A 52 3.28 1.57 -14.77
C ASP A 52 4.36 2.61 -14.49
N ARG A 53 5.21 2.30 -13.51
CA ARG A 53 6.34 3.14 -13.12
C ARG A 53 7.35 3.32 -14.25
N ASN A 54 7.39 2.47 -15.28
CA ASN A 54 8.31 2.63 -16.41
C ASN A 54 8.00 3.87 -17.25
N LEU A 55 6.77 4.39 -17.18
CA LEU A 55 6.33 5.58 -17.90
C LEU A 55 6.78 6.88 -17.23
N LEU A 56 7.41 6.81 -16.05
CA LEU A 56 7.95 8.01 -15.39
C LEU A 56 9.02 8.67 -16.25
N GLY A 57 8.88 9.98 -16.45
CA GLY A 57 9.82 10.84 -17.15
C GLY A 57 10.79 11.56 -16.22
N GLY A 58 11.57 12.48 -16.80
CA GLY A 58 12.48 13.36 -16.07
C GLY A 58 13.46 12.60 -15.17
N LYS A 59 13.79 13.19 -14.02
CA LYS A 59 14.69 12.55 -13.04
C LYS A 59 14.13 11.25 -12.47
N CYS A 60 12.82 11.13 -12.33
CA CYS A 60 12.17 9.94 -11.77
C CYS A 60 12.31 8.70 -12.67
N GLY A 61 12.27 8.88 -14.00
CA GLY A 61 12.41 7.79 -14.98
C GLY A 61 13.81 7.17 -15.05
N ARG A 62 14.84 7.98 -14.81
CA ARG A 62 16.25 7.54 -14.78
C ARG A 62 16.76 7.20 -13.37
N CYS A 63 15.93 7.38 -12.35
CA CYS A 63 16.31 7.15 -10.96
C CYS A 63 16.37 5.65 -10.63
N ARG A 64 17.40 5.24 -9.89
CA ARG A 64 17.48 3.91 -9.25
C ARG A 64 16.23 3.56 -8.43
N TYR A 65 15.66 4.56 -7.76
CA TYR A 65 14.55 4.41 -6.83
C TYR A 65 13.18 4.54 -7.50
N GLN A 66 13.09 4.35 -8.82
CA GLN A 66 11.85 4.49 -9.60
C GLN A 66 10.67 3.68 -9.02
N PHE A 67 10.91 2.43 -8.62
CA PHE A 67 9.87 1.52 -8.14
C PHE A 67 9.57 1.63 -6.63
N THR A 68 10.47 2.25 -5.86
CA THR A 68 10.32 2.39 -4.40
C THR A 68 9.94 3.81 -3.99
N CYS A 69 10.38 4.80 -4.76
CA CYS A 69 10.12 6.21 -4.57
C CYS A 69 9.19 6.75 -5.66
N GLY A 70 9.71 6.90 -6.89
CA GLY A 70 8.97 7.45 -8.02
C GLY A 70 8.53 8.92 -7.91
N GLY A 71 8.77 9.62 -6.79
CA GLY A 71 8.40 11.03 -6.58
C GLY A 71 6.89 11.32 -6.51
N CYS A 72 6.50 12.46 -5.94
CA CYS A 72 5.10 12.87 -5.81
C CYS A 72 4.47 13.22 -7.16
N ARG A 73 3.55 12.37 -7.65
CA ARG A 73 2.83 12.61 -8.93
C ARG A 73 1.90 13.81 -8.85
N ALA A 74 1.36 14.10 -7.65
CA ALA A 74 0.52 15.27 -7.46
C ALA A 74 1.31 16.58 -7.66
N MET A 75 2.53 16.66 -7.11
CA MET A 75 3.40 17.83 -7.33
C MET A 75 3.86 17.93 -8.78
N ALA A 76 4.18 16.81 -9.43
CA ALA A 76 4.51 16.81 -10.86
C ALA A 76 3.35 17.34 -11.72
N LEU A 77 2.11 16.90 -11.43
CA LEU A 77 0.93 17.39 -12.13
C LEU A 77 0.65 18.87 -11.85
N PHE A 78 0.73 19.33 -10.60
CA PHE A 78 0.44 20.72 -10.27
C PHE A 78 1.48 21.72 -10.77
N GLU A 79 2.76 21.37 -10.72
CA GLU A 79 3.83 22.28 -11.12
C GLU A 79 4.07 22.27 -12.64
N HIS A 80 3.99 21.08 -13.26
CA HIS A 80 4.39 20.91 -14.67
C HIS A 80 3.23 20.53 -15.59
N GLY A 81 2.04 20.26 -15.06
CA GLY A 81 0.92 19.74 -15.85
C GLY A 81 1.14 18.30 -16.35
N ASP A 82 2.18 17.62 -15.86
CA ASP A 82 2.55 16.26 -16.29
C ASP A 82 2.56 15.31 -15.09
N LEU A 83 1.57 14.41 -15.04
CA LEU A 83 1.45 13.39 -14.00
C LEU A 83 2.64 12.44 -13.96
N MET A 84 3.26 12.18 -15.11
CA MET A 84 4.40 11.27 -15.25
C MET A 84 5.74 12.00 -15.21
N GLY A 85 5.72 13.33 -15.05
CA GLY A 85 6.90 14.18 -14.97
C GLY A 85 7.74 13.98 -13.72
N GLU A 86 8.75 14.83 -13.56
CA GLU A 86 9.56 14.82 -12.34
C GLU A 86 8.88 15.50 -11.17
N ASP A 87 9.19 15.02 -9.96
CA ASP A 87 8.75 15.68 -8.73
C ASP A 87 9.66 16.88 -8.45
N PRO A 88 9.17 18.13 -8.51
CA PRO A 88 10.00 19.32 -8.30
C PRO A 88 10.57 19.41 -6.88
N THR A 89 9.96 18.73 -5.90
CA THR A 89 10.36 18.76 -4.49
C THR A 89 11.45 17.76 -4.13
N CYS A 90 11.75 16.81 -5.02
CA CYS A 90 12.73 15.78 -4.76
C CYS A 90 14.16 16.36 -4.76
N PHE A 91 14.84 16.18 -3.62
CA PHE A 91 16.21 16.65 -3.35
C PHE A 91 17.31 15.88 -4.11
N PHE A 92 16.99 14.70 -4.65
CA PHE A 92 17.96 13.82 -5.29
C PHE A 92 17.93 14.01 -6.81
N ASP A 93 19.10 14.29 -7.40
CA ASP A 93 19.28 14.45 -8.84
C ASP A 93 20.18 13.32 -9.41
N PRO A 94 19.59 12.21 -9.89
CA PRO A 94 20.32 11.12 -10.50
C PRO A 94 20.76 11.45 -11.93
N VAL A 95 22.01 11.12 -12.24
CA VAL A 95 22.51 11.11 -13.63
C VAL A 95 21.95 9.89 -14.37
N ASP A 96 21.95 8.73 -13.70
CA ASP A 96 21.44 7.47 -14.23
C ASP A 96 21.05 6.49 -13.10
N ARG A 97 20.66 5.25 -13.46
CA ARG A 97 20.19 4.22 -12.50
C ARG A 97 21.31 3.66 -11.59
N SER A 98 22.57 3.95 -11.89
CA SER A 98 23.71 3.64 -11.04
C SER A 98 23.94 4.68 -9.95
N THR A 99 23.37 5.90 -10.09
CA THR A 99 23.51 6.94 -9.07
C THR A 99 22.84 6.51 -7.77
N VAL A 100 23.59 6.60 -6.67
CA VAL A 100 23.15 6.22 -5.32
C VAL A 100 22.99 7.48 -4.47
N SER A 101 21.89 7.54 -3.73
CA SER A 101 21.64 8.61 -2.75
C SER A 101 22.58 8.46 -1.55
N GLU A 102 23.06 9.59 -1.03
CA GLU A 102 23.83 9.64 0.22
C GLU A 102 23.09 9.04 1.42
N HIS A 103 21.75 9.03 1.38
CA HIS A 103 20.90 8.49 2.45
C HIS A 103 20.55 7.00 2.27
N GLU A 104 21.02 6.33 1.21
CA GLU A 104 20.66 4.92 0.95
C GLU A 104 21.12 4.00 2.08
N ALA A 105 22.35 4.17 2.56
CA ALA A 105 22.91 3.32 3.63
C ALA A 105 22.13 3.45 4.95
N GLU A 106 21.77 4.67 5.33
CA GLU A 106 20.96 4.94 6.53
C GLU A 106 19.54 4.36 6.38
N THR A 107 18.92 4.57 5.22
CA THR A 107 17.60 4.05 4.91
C THR A 107 17.58 2.52 4.98
N ASN A 108 18.56 1.86 4.38
CA ASN A 108 18.70 0.40 4.42
C ASN A 108 18.89 -0.12 5.84
N ARG A 109 19.68 0.57 6.67
CA ARG A 109 19.85 0.21 8.09
C ARG A 109 18.54 0.31 8.85
N MET A 110 17.77 1.37 8.65
CA MET A 110 16.45 1.55 9.29
C MET A 110 15.48 0.46 8.82
N PHE A 111 15.44 0.18 7.53
CA PHE A 111 14.58 -0.85 6.96
C PHE A 111 14.93 -2.25 7.50
N GLY A 112 16.21 -2.57 7.64
CA GLY A 112 16.65 -3.83 8.26
C GLY A 112 16.15 -4.00 9.69
N ARG A 113 16.14 -2.92 10.50
CA ARG A 113 15.57 -2.95 11.85
C ARG A 113 14.05 -3.13 11.83
N TYR A 114 13.37 -2.44 10.93
CA TYR A 114 11.92 -2.62 10.73
C TYR A 114 11.58 -4.06 10.34
N ALA A 115 12.26 -4.63 9.34
CA ALA A 115 12.04 -5.98 8.86
C ALA A 115 12.27 -7.03 9.95
N PHE A 116 13.28 -6.85 10.78
CA PHE A 116 13.51 -7.68 11.96
C PHE A 116 12.33 -7.64 12.94
N MET A 117 11.86 -6.44 13.28
CA MET A 117 10.72 -6.27 14.19
C MET A 117 9.42 -6.82 13.61
N ALA A 118 9.17 -6.59 12.32
CA ALA A 118 8.01 -7.11 11.61
C ALA A 118 7.96 -8.65 11.65
N ARG A 119 9.10 -9.31 11.39
CA ARG A 119 9.20 -10.77 11.46
C ARG A 119 8.90 -11.31 12.86
N ILE A 120 9.37 -10.62 13.92
CA ILE A 120 9.06 -11.02 15.29
C ILE A 120 7.57 -10.83 15.58
N ALA A 121 6.99 -9.71 15.14
CA ALA A 121 5.57 -9.43 15.32
C ALA A 121 4.71 -10.50 14.63
N GLU A 122 5.03 -10.88 13.39
CA GLU A 122 4.36 -11.97 12.66
C GLU A 122 4.43 -13.30 13.41
N GLN A 123 5.60 -13.66 13.93
CA GLN A 123 5.75 -14.88 14.73
C GLN A 123 4.91 -14.85 16.00
N LYS A 124 4.83 -13.69 16.67
CA LYS A 124 3.99 -13.51 17.85
C LYS A 124 2.51 -13.62 17.49
N ILE A 125 2.07 -12.90 16.45
CA ILE A 125 0.68 -12.95 15.96
C ILE A 125 0.30 -14.39 15.61
N ALA A 126 1.17 -15.12 14.90
CA ALA A 126 0.92 -16.52 14.56
C ALA A 126 0.75 -17.40 15.81
N ARG A 127 1.60 -17.23 16.83
CA ARG A 127 1.47 -17.92 18.12
C ARG A 127 0.18 -17.55 18.85
N ASP A 128 -0.15 -16.27 18.90
CA ASP A 128 -1.36 -15.78 19.58
C ASP A 128 -2.65 -16.26 18.88
N VAL A 129 -2.63 -16.41 17.55
CA VAL A 129 -3.73 -17.03 16.79
C VAL A 129 -3.84 -18.52 17.11
N GLU A 130 -2.73 -19.24 17.17
CA GLU A 130 -2.70 -20.67 17.49
C GLU A 130 -3.19 -20.95 18.92
N ASN A 131 -2.72 -20.17 19.91
CA ASN A 131 -3.15 -20.28 21.29
C ASN A 131 -4.67 -20.05 21.43
N ARG A 132 -5.21 -19.04 20.75
CA ARG A 132 -6.66 -18.78 20.76
C ARG A 132 -7.47 -19.93 20.18
N LYS A 133 -7.01 -20.58 19.11
CA LYS A 133 -7.68 -21.77 18.55
C LYS A 133 -7.71 -22.92 19.56
N GLN A 134 -6.61 -23.13 20.29
CA GLN A 134 -6.52 -24.17 21.32
C GLN A 134 -7.45 -23.89 22.51
N GLU A 135 -7.56 -22.63 22.93
CA GLU A 135 -8.52 -22.20 23.97
C GLU A 135 -9.97 -22.38 23.53
N THR A 136 -10.30 -22.07 22.27
CA THR A 136 -11.67 -22.27 21.75
C THR A 136 -12.01 -23.76 21.72
N ALA A 137 -11.11 -24.60 21.20
CA ALA A 137 -11.30 -26.05 21.17
C ALA A 137 -11.41 -26.68 22.57
N ALA A 138 -10.66 -26.18 23.56
CA ALA A 138 -10.77 -26.62 24.95
C ALA A 138 -12.09 -26.19 25.61
N GLY A 139 -12.59 -24.98 25.27
CA GLY A 139 -13.89 -24.48 25.69
C GLY A 139 -15.04 -25.36 25.15
N ASP A 140 -14.99 -25.70 23.87
CA ASP A 140 -16.01 -26.54 23.22
C ASP A 140 -16.04 -27.97 23.82
N LEU A 141 -14.87 -28.58 24.06
CA LEU A 141 -14.75 -29.89 24.73
C LEU A 141 -15.26 -29.87 26.18
N SER A 142 -15.14 -28.74 26.88
CA SER A 142 -15.66 -28.58 28.24
C SER A 142 -17.18 -28.41 28.26
N ALA A 143 -17.76 -27.71 27.27
CA ALA A 143 -19.20 -27.57 27.11
C ALA A 143 -19.87 -28.91 26.76
N GLU A 144 -19.25 -29.72 25.89
CA GLU A 144 -19.74 -31.07 25.54
C GLU A 144 -19.72 -32.04 26.74
N ARG A 145 -18.71 -31.97 27.61
CA ARG A 145 -18.66 -32.77 28.85
C ARG A 145 -19.72 -32.39 29.88
N VAL A 146 -20.05 -31.10 29.99
CA VAL A 146 -21.13 -30.65 30.89
C VAL A 146 -22.49 -31.11 30.37
N ALA A 147 -22.74 -30.99 29.07
CA ALA A 147 -23.96 -31.47 28.44
C ALA A 147 -24.16 -32.99 28.58
N GLY A 148 -23.09 -33.79 28.47
CA GLY A 148 -23.14 -35.23 28.70
C GLY A 148 -23.45 -35.62 30.15
N HIS A 149 -23.01 -34.82 31.13
CA HIS A 149 -23.20 -35.10 32.55
C HIS A 149 -24.60 -34.71 33.07
N GLU A 150 -25.31 -33.82 32.36
CA GLU A 150 -26.72 -33.47 32.63
C GLU A 150 -27.71 -34.49 32.02
N ALA A 151 -27.34 -35.15 30.92
CA ALA A 151 -28.17 -36.18 30.28
C ALA A 151 -28.25 -37.51 31.07
N GLU A 152 -27.26 -37.81 31.92
CA GLU A 152 -27.23 -39.05 32.73
C GLU A 152 -27.93 -38.92 34.11
N ARG A 153 -28.44 -37.73 34.47
CA ARG A 153 -29.18 -37.49 35.73
C ARG A 153 -30.70 -37.35 35.54
N GLY A 154 -31.22 -37.69 34.36
CA GLY A 154 -32.65 -37.71 34.02
C GLY A 154 -33.27 -39.09 34.11
#